data_AF-A0A1E8YHS5-F1
#
_entry.id   AF-A0A1E8YHS5-F1
#
_cell.length_a   1.000
_cell.length_b   1.000
_cell.length_c   1.000
_cell.angle_alpha   90.00
_cell.angle_beta   90.00
_cell.angle_gamma   90.00
#
_symmetry.space_group_name_H-M   'P 1'
#
loop_
_entity.id
_entity.type
_entity.pdbx_description
1 polymer ?
#
loop_
_entity_poly.entity_id
_entity_poly.type
_entity_poly.pdbx_seq_one_letter_code
_entity_poly.pdbx_strand_id
1 'polypeptide(L)'
;MDIWILVIALLAIAIVLLIASIYAKDDQNIENQLEEFQIQQSRELYNIKTRVAEIEQELKEPAPLVYDSDQNYPNETVTDEEQLVEEVEVVDTTEISELTKEEVIRLYSQGFTMQEIATDVALNVKTVQTIVDDYIENR
;
A
#
# COMPACT_ATOMS: atom_id res chain seq x y z
N MET A 1 -13.84 13.80 -59.60
CA MET A 1 -14.54 13.98 -58.31
C MET A 1 -13.70 13.45 -57.16
N ASP A 2 -12.73 12.58 -57.45
CA ASP A 2 -11.87 11.88 -56.50
C ASP A 2 -10.69 12.72 -55.95
N ILE A 3 -10.21 13.73 -56.70
CA ILE A 3 -9.20 14.67 -56.19
C ILE A 3 -9.79 15.56 -55.08
N TRP A 4 -11.02 16.04 -55.26
CA TRP A 4 -11.68 16.92 -54.30
C TRP A 4 -11.99 16.20 -52.98
N ILE A 5 -12.38 14.91 -53.01
CA ILE A 5 -12.60 14.14 -51.78
C ILE A 5 -11.28 13.91 -51.02
N LEU A 6 -10.15 13.71 -51.72
CA LEU A 6 -8.83 13.56 -51.10
C LEU A 6 -8.41 14.86 -50.38
N VAL A 7 -8.64 16.02 -51.00
CA VAL A 7 -8.36 17.33 -50.41
C VAL A 7 -9.20 17.55 -49.14
N ILE A 8 -10.49 17.21 -49.17
CA ILE A 8 -11.38 17.35 -48.01
C ILE A 8 -11.00 16.37 -46.89
N ALA A 9 -10.64 15.13 -47.22
CA ALA A 9 -10.19 14.14 -46.24
C ALA A 9 -8.90 14.58 -45.54
N LEU A 10 -7.95 15.12 -46.30
CA LEU A 10 -6.69 15.64 -45.75
C LEU A 10 -6.92 16.86 -44.85
N LEU A 11 -7.87 17.73 -45.22
CA LEU A 11 -8.28 18.87 -44.40
C LEU A 11 -8.95 18.42 -43.09
N ALA A 12 -9.80 17.39 -43.14
CA ALA A 12 -10.41 16.84 -41.94
C ALA A 12 -9.36 16.25 -40.99
N ILE A 13 -8.37 15.51 -41.51
CA ILE A 13 -7.25 14.98 -40.71
C ILE A 13 -6.45 16.12 -40.06
N ALA A 14 -6.20 17.21 -40.78
CA ALA A 14 -5.50 18.38 -40.24
C ALA A 14 -6.29 19.03 -39.09
N ILE A 15 -7.61 19.17 -39.21
CA ILE A 15 -8.46 19.70 -38.13
C ILE A 15 -8.42 18.78 -36.90
N VAL A 16 -8.51 17.47 -37.10
CA VAL A 16 -8.44 16.50 -35.99
C VAL A 16 -7.08 16.57 -35.28
N LEU A 17 -5.98 16.62 -36.04
CA LEU A 17 -4.64 16.78 -35.49
C LEU A 17 -4.46 18.11 -34.77
N LEU A 18 -5.10 19.18 -35.24
CA LEU A 18 -5.08 20.49 -34.59
C LEU A 18 -5.73 20.42 -33.20
N ILE A 19 -6.87 19.74 -33.09
CA ILE A 19 -7.54 19.53 -31.80
C ILE A 19 -6.66 18.70 -30.86
N ALA A 20 -6.05 17.63 -31.36
CA ALA A 20 -5.11 16.80 -30.58
C ALA A 20 -3.86 17.59 -30.15
N SER A 21 -3.36 18.47 -31.01
CA SER A 21 -2.19 19.32 -30.73
C SER A 21 -2.46 20.35 -29.63
N ILE A 22 -3.70 20.84 -29.54
CA ILE A 22 -4.11 21.72 -28.43
C ILE A 22 -4.07 20.96 -27.11
N TYR A 23 -4.55 19.71 -27.09
CA TYR A 23 -4.51 18.88 -25.88
C TYR A 23 -3.09 18.49 -25.46
N ALA A 24 -2.21 18.17 -26.41
CA ALA A 24 -0.81 17.84 -26.14
C ALA A 24 0.02 19.02 -25.58
N LYS A 25 -0.52 20.25 -25.58
CA LYS A 25 0.17 21.44 -25.07
C LYS A 25 -0.14 21.73 -23.58
N ASP A 26 -1.08 21.01 -22.98
CA ASP A 26 -1.47 21.17 -21.56
C ASP A 26 -0.59 20.35 -20.58
N ASP A 27 0.48 19.72 -21.08
CA ASP A 27 1.42 18.91 -20.27
C ASP A 27 2.09 19.71 -19.13
N GLN A 28 2.18 21.04 -19.27
CA GLN A 28 2.75 21.90 -18.22
C GLN A 28 1.93 21.85 -16.93
N ASN A 29 0.60 21.70 -17.01
CA ASN A 29 -0.23 21.63 -15.81
C ASN A 29 -0.04 20.29 -15.08
N ILE A 30 0.13 19.21 -15.83
CA ILE A 30 0.36 17.85 -15.31
C ILE A 30 1.75 17.74 -14.68
N GLU A 31 2.78 18.30 -15.31
CA GLU A 31 4.14 18.32 -14.77
C GLU A 31 4.20 19.06 -13.43
N ASN A 32 3.55 20.23 -13.34
CA ASN A 32 3.48 20.99 -12.09
C ASN A 32 2.72 20.23 -10.99
N GLN A 33 1.60 19.58 -11.33
CA GLN A 33 0.86 18.73 -10.36
C GLN A 33 1.71 17.56 -9.88
N LEU A 34 2.50 16.95 -10.76
CA LEU A 34 3.38 15.84 -10.43
C LEU A 34 4.53 16.29 -9.53
N GLU A 35 5.13 17.45 -9.82
CA GLU A 35 6.18 18.05 -8.99
C GLU A 35 5.63 18.40 -7.59
N GLU A 36 4.47 19.05 -7.50
CA GLU A 36 3.81 19.35 -6.23
C GLU A 36 3.53 18.07 -5.42
N PHE A 37 3.04 17.01 -6.07
CA PHE A 37 2.82 15.70 -5.46
C PHE A 37 4.13 15.05 -4.98
N GLN A 38 5.19 15.11 -5.78
CA GLN A 38 6.52 14.60 -5.39
C GLN A 38 7.07 15.33 -4.15
N ILE A 39 6.96 16.66 -4.13
CA ILE A 39 7.41 17.46 -2.98
C ILE A 39 6.55 17.14 -1.75
N GLN A 40 5.24 16.95 -1.92
CA GLN A 40 4.35 16.54 -0.84
C GLN A 40 4.73 15.16 -0.27
N GLN A 41 4.88 14.15 -1.13
CA GLN A 41 5.26 12.79 -0.70
C GLN A 41 6.59 12.76 0.03
N SER A 42 7.58 13.54 -0.45
CA SER A 42 8.86 13.68 0.22
C SER A 42 8.69 14.17 1.67
N ARG A 43 7.90 15.24 1.86
CA ARG A 43 7.60 15.77 3.21
C ARG A 43 6.90 14.74 4.10
N GLU A 44 5.95 13.99 3.55
CA GLU A 44 5.26 12.93 4.28
C GLU A 44 6.21 11.80 4.69
N LEU A 45 7.12 11.38 3.81
CA LEU A 45 8.14 10.38 4.13
C LEU A 45 9.07 10.86 5.25
N TYR A 46 9.50 12.12 5.23
CA TYR A 46 10.30 12.70 6.31
C TYR A 46 9.53 12.71 7.63
N ASN A 47 8.26 13.14 7.63
CA ASN A 47 7.43 13.17 8.82
C ASN A 47 7.22 11.77 9.43
N ILE A 48 7.00 10.75 8.59
CA ILE A 48 6.86 9.36 9.04
C ILE A 48 8.18 8.87 9.63
N LYS A 49 9.31 9.10 8.96
CA LYS A 49 10.64 8.73 9.48
C LYS A 49 10.91 9.35 10.85
N THR A 50 10.54 10.61 11.07
CA THR A 50 10.70 11.28 12.36
C THR A 50 9.80 10.65 13.42
N ARG A 51 8.51 10.44 13.14
CA ARG A 51 7.58 9.81 14.08
C ARG A 51 8.02 8.39 14.44
N VAL A 52 8.48 7.62 13.47
CA VAL A 52 9.01 6.26 13.70
C VAL A 52 10.29 6.32 14.53
N ALA A 53 11.21 7.25 14.25
CA ALA A 53 12.43 7.40 15.04
C ALA A 53 12.15 7.81 16.50
N GLU A 54 11.16 8.68 16.72
CA GLU A 54 10.69 9.05 18.07
C GLU A 54 10.10 7.83 18.79
N ILE A 55 9.23 7.06 18.14
CA ILE A 55 8.64 5.83 18.69
C ILE A 55 9.74 4.77 18.95
N GLU A 56 10.70 4.62 18.05
CA GLU A 56 11.86 3.73 18.25
C GLU A 56 12.70 4.18 19.45
N GLN A 57 12.82 5.49 19.70
CA GLN A 57 13.53 6.02 20.86
C GLN A 57 12.77 5.77 22.16
N GLU A 58 11.46 5.99 22.19
CA GLU A 58 10.60 5.68 23.34
C GLU A 58 10.59 4.19 23.66
N LEU A 59 10.60 3.32 22.65
CA LEU A 59 10.72 1.87 22.82
C LEU A 59 12.13 1.45 23.27
N LYS A 60 13.15 2.23 22.91
CA LYS A 60 14.57 1.97 23.25
C LYS A 60 14.99 2.56 24.59
N GLU A 61 14.19 3.41 25.22
CA GLU A 61 14.33 3.65 26.65
C GLU A 61 13.88 2.38 27.38
N PRO A 62 14.80 1.56 27.94
CA PRO A 62 14.36 0.51 28.84
C PRO A 62 13.59 1.21 29.94
N ALA A 63 12.32 0.85 30.11
CA ALA A 63 11.55 1.21 31.28
C ALA A 63 12.49 1.09 32.49
N PRO A 64 12.62 2.11 33.36
CA PRO A 64 13.44 1.98 34.55
C PRO A 64 12.79 0.90 35.39
N LEU A 65 13.30 -0.31 35.21
CA LEU A 65 12.95 -1.50 35.91
C LEU A 65 13.48 -1.31 37.32
N VAL A 66 12.68 -0.64 38.15
CA VAL A 66 12.78 -0.72 39.61
C VAL A 66 12.41 -2.15 39.98
N TYR A 67 13.39 -3.05 39.87
CA TYR A 67 13.30 -4.39 40.45
C TYR A 67 13.95 -4.30 41.82
N ASP A 68 13.10 -4.10 42.81
CA ASP A 68 13.42 -4.44 44.18
C ASP A 68 13.01 -5.90 44.38
N SER A 69 14.00 -6.79 44.49
CA SER A 69 13.97 -7.92 45.45
C SER A 69 15.18 -8.82 45.24
N ASP A 70 16.06 -8.81 46.24
CA ASP A 70 17.00 -9.88 46.55
C ASP A 70 16.36 -11.27 46.43
N GLN A 71 16.94 -12.16 45.60
CA GLN A 71 17.23 -13.56 45.95
C GLN A 71 18.17 -14.21 44.91
N ASN A 72 19.42 -14.41 45.33
CA ASN A 72 20.29 -15.57 45.08
C ASN A 72 19.69 -16.77 44.32
N TYR A 73 20.25 -17.14 43.16
CA TYR A 73 20.75 -18.50 42.80
C TYR A 73 21.57 -18.44 41.49
N PRO A 74 22.68 -19.19 41.35
CA PRO A 74 23.54 -19.19 40.16
C PRO A 74 23.17 -20.34 39.20
N ASN A 75 23.28 -20.12 37.88
CA ASN A 75 24.05 -20.97 36.97
C ASN A 75 23.95 -20.46 35.52
N GLU A 76 25.11 -20.35 34.85
CA GLU A 76 25.24 -20.22 33.40
C GLU A 76 24.93 -21.56 32.71
N THR A 77 24.15 -21.52 31.62
CA THR A 77 24.38 -22.41 30.48
C THR A 77 24.01 -21.66 29.20
N VAL A 78 25.04 -21.29 28.44
CA VAL A 78 24.97 -21.04 27.00
C VAL A 78 24.63 -22.37 26.32
N THR A 79 23.64 -22.41 25.43
CA THR A 79 23.69 -23.10 24.13
C THR A 79 22.44 -22.72 23.34
N ASP A 80 22.72 -22.37 22.09
CA ASP A 80 21.86 -21.97 20.99
C ASP A 80 20.62 -22.86 20.73
N GLU A 81 19.57 -22.17 20.30
CA GLU A 81 18.70 -22.54 19.17
C GLU A 81 18.13 -23.97 19.14
N GLU A 82 16.87 -24.14 19.54
CA GLU A 82 15.88 -24.90 18.76
C GLU A 82 14.45 -24.73 19.33
N GLN A 83 13.61 -24.08 18.53
CA GLN A 83 12.18 -24.34 18.33
C GLN A 83 11.32 -24.61 19.58
N LEU A 84 10.60 -23.58 20.03
CA LEU A 84 9.28 -23.77 20.60
C LEU A 84 8.24 -23.10 19.68
N VAL A 85 7.47 -23.99 19.07
CA VAL A 85 6.22 -23.76 18.35
C VAL A 85 5.32 -22.92 19.26
N GLU A 86 5.22 -21.62 19.01
CA GLU A 86 4.27 -20.75 19.69
C GLU A 86 3.10 -20.49 18.73
N GLU A 87 2.06 -21.26 19.01
CA GLU A 87 0.64 -21.03 18.78
C GLU A 87 0.30 -19.82 17.89
N VAL A 88 -0.19 -20.12 16.67
CA VAL A 88 -0.83 -19.14 15.79
C VAL A 88 -2.05 -18.58 16.51
N GLU A 89 -1.88 -17.40 17.12
CA GLU A 89 -2.97 -16.64 17.70
C GLU A 89 -3.91 -16.21 16.56
N VAL A 90 -5.09 -16.83 16.56
CA VAL A 90 -6.22 -16.49 15.70
C VAL A 90 -6.65 -15.07 15.99
N VAL A 91 -6.17 -14.12 15.19
CA VAL A 91 -6.75 -12.77 15.15
C VAL A 91 -8.17 -12.90 14.63
N ASP A 92 -9.12 -12.73 15.56
CA ASP A 92 -10.55 -12.67 15.33
C ASP A 92 -10.90 -11.71 14.19
N THR A 93 -11.74 -12.19 13.27
CA THR A 93 -12.20 -11.50 12.06
C THR A 93 -13.21 -10.36 12.32
N THR A 94 -13.20 -9.73 13.50
CA THR A 94 -14.31 -8.86 13.92
C THR A 94 -14.13 -7.36 13.66
N GLU A 95 -12.95 -6.88 13.27
CA GLU A 95 -12.73 -5.44 13.02
C GLU A 95 -11.87 -5.18 11.77
N ILE A 96 -12.18 -5.85 10.67
CA ILE A 96 -11.64 -5.45 9.38
C ILE A 96 -12.50 -4.27 8.92
N SER A 97 -11.88 -3.08 8.83
CA SER A 97 -12.54 -1.85 8.37
C SER A 97 -13.26 -2.07 7.03
N GLU A 98 -14.45 -1.49 6.85
CA GLU A 98 -15.17 -1.57 5.57
C GLU A 98 -14.30 -1.05 4.40
N LEU A 99 -13.44 -0.07 4.67
CA LEU A 99 -12.46 0.46 3.73
C LEU A 99 -11.41 -0.57 3.30
N THR A 100 -10.95 -1.43 4.23
CA THR A 100 -10.00 -2.50 3.88
C THR A 100 -10.69 -3.64 3.14
N LYS A 101 -11.98 -3.91 3.42
CA LYS A 101 -12.78 -4.85 2.62
C LYS A 101 -12.92 -4.37 1.18
N GLU A 102 -13.24 -3.10 0.98
CA GLU A 102 -13.38 -2.51 -0.36
C GLU A 102 -12.07 -2.50 -1.13
N GLU A 103 -10.96 -2.22 -0.45
CA GLU A 103 -9.64 -2.27 -1.06
C GLU A 103 -9.24 -3.68 -1.50
N VAL A 104 -9.51 -4.70 -0.67
CA VAL A 104 -9.31 -6.11 -1.02
C VAL A 104 -10.09 -6.50 -2.28
N ILE A 105 -11.37 -6.11 -2.37
CA ILE A 105 -12.23 -6.38 -3.52
C ILE A 105 -11.73 -5.66 -4.79
N ARG A 106 -11.27 -4.42 -4.63
CA ARG A 106 -10.72 -3.61 -5.73
C ARG A 106 -9.49 -4.25 -6.34
N LEU A 107 -8.54 -4.66 -5.49
CA LEU A 107 -7.30 -5.31 -5.92
C LEU A 107 -7.59 -6.68 -6.56
N TYR A 108 -8.49 -7.46 -5.98
CA TYR A 108 -8.92 -8.73 -6.56
C TYR A 108 -9.52 -8.54 -7.97
N SER A 109 -10.37 -7.53 -8.14
CA SER A 109 -11.01 -7.21 -9.43
C SER A 109 -10.01 -6.75 -10.51
N GLN A 110 -8.85 -6.24 -10.10
CA GLN A 110 -7.75 -5.86 -11.00
C GLN A 110 -6.87 -7.05 -11.42
N GLY A 111 -7.07 -8.22 -10.81
CA GLY A 111 -6.35 -9.45 -11.15
C GLY A 111 -5.12 -9.74 -10.28
N PHE A 112 -4.96 -9.06 -9.14
CA PHE A 112 -3.91 -9.39 -8.18
C PHE A 112 -4.18 -10.72 -7.46
N THR A 113 -3.11 -11.41 -7.06
CA THR A 113 -3.20 -12.69 -6.35
C THR A 113 -3.49 -12.49 -4.86
N MET A 114 -4.08 -13.50 -4.20
CA MET A 114 -4.45 -13.42 -2.77
C MET A 114 -3.25 -13.10 -1.87
N GLN A 115 -2.05 -13.56 -2.25
CA GLN A 115 -0.81 -13.33 -1.52
C GLN A 115 -0.32 -11.88 -1.67
N GLU A 116 -0.43 -11.31 -2.87
CA GLU A 116 -0.08 -9.91 -3.14
C GLU A 116 -1.03 -8.97 -2.36
N ILE A 117 -2.34 -9.24 -2.42
CA ILE A 117 -3.36 -8.46 -1.70
C ILE A 117 -3.15 -8.53 -0.18
N ALA A 118 -2.83 -9.72 0.35
CA ALA A 118 -2.53 -9.89 1.77
C ALA A 118 -1.31 -9.08 2.21
N THR A 119 -0.30 -8.99 1.35
CA THR A 119 0.91 -8.20 1.60
C THR A 119 0.59 -6.71 1.56
N ASP A 120 -0.17 -6.26 0.56
CA ASP A 120 -0.47 -4.83 0.33
C ASP A 120 -1.44 -4.25 1.39
N VAL A 121 -2.42 -5.04 1.83
CA VAL A 121 -3.40 -4.63 2.85
C VAL A 121 -2.95 -5.02 4.27
N ALA A 122 -1.75 -5.62 4.41
CA ALA A 122 -1.21 -6.15 5.67
C ALA A 122 -2.17 -7.09 6.41
N LEU A 123 -2.94 -7.88 5.66
CA LEU A 123 -3.91 -8.84 6.18
C LEU A 123 -3.38 -10.27 6.01
N ASN A 124 -3.90 -11.20 6.81
CA ASN A 124 -3.60 -12.61 6.61
C ASN A 124 -4.23 -13.10 5.29
N VAL A 125 -3.51 -13.97 4.57
CA VAL A 125 -4.00 -14.59 3.31
C VAL A 125 -5.35 -15.29 3.52
N LYS A 126 -5.57 -15.94 4.67
CA LYS A 126 -6.87 -16.56 5.00
C LYS A 126 -7.99 -15.53 5.11
N THR A 127 -7.70 -14.36 5.68
CA THR A 127 -8.67 -13.27 5.83
C THR A 127 -9.03 -12.67 4.47
N VAL A 128 -8.04 -12.45 3.61
CA VAL A 128 -8.25 -12.01 2.22
C VAL A 128 -9.10 -13.03 1.46
N GLN A 129 -8.82 -14.32 1.63
CA GLN A 129 -9.59 -15.39 1.03
C GLN A 129 -11.06 -15.36 1.48
N THR A 130 -11.34 -15.25 2.78
CA THR A 130 -12.71 -15.14 3.29
C THR A 130 -13.45 -13.92 2.72
N ILE A 131 -12.77 -12.76 2.60
CA ILE A 131 -13.38 -11.55 2.04
C ILE A 131 -13.72 -11.73 0.56
N VAL A 132 -12.83 -12.35 -0.21
CA VAL A 132 -13.04 -12.57 -1.64
C VAL A 132 -14.10 -13.65 -1.88
N ASP A 133 -14.11 -14.72 -1.08
CA ASP A 133 -15.13 -15.76 -1.15
C ASP A 133 -16.53 -15.19 -0.87
N ASP A 134 -16.69 -14.37 0.19
CA ASP A 134 -17.93 -13.64 0.50
C ASP A 134 -18.36 -12.70 -0.64
N TYR A 135 -17.40 -12.02 -1.29
CA TYR A 135 -17.68 -11.15 -2.44
C TYR A 135 -18.15 -11.93 -3.68
N ILE A 136 -17.59 -13.12 -3.94
CA ILE A 136 -17.98 -13.96 -5.07
C ILE A 136 -19.35 -14.60 -4.82
N GLU A 137 -19.64 -15.02 -3.58
CA GLU A 137 -20.91 -15.65 -3.22
C GLU A 137 -22.09 -14.67 -3.23
N ASN A 138 -21.87 -13.40 -2.85
CA ASN A 138 -22.89 -12.35 -2.84
C ASN A 138 -23.01 -11.56 -4.16
N ARG A 139 -22.38 -12.03 -5.25
CA ARG A 139 -22.41 -11.41 -6.58
C ARG A 139 -23.52 -11.96 -7.47
#